data_AF-A0A533Y6F0-F1
#
_entry.id   AF-A0A533Y6F0-F1
#
_cell.length_a   1.000
_cell.length_b   1.000
_cell.length_c   1.000
_cell.angle_alpha   90.00
_cell.angle_beta   90.00
_cell.angle_gamma   90.00
#
_symmetry.space_group_name_H-M   'P 1'
#
loop_
_entity.id
_entity.type
_entity.pdbx_description
1 polymer ?
#
loop_
_entity_poly.entity_id
_entity_poly.type
_entity_poly.pdbx_seq_one_letter_code
_entity_poly.pdbx_strand_id
1 'polypeptide(L)'
;MPALCAHPREVCMTVRVSAQWWLTPVLVSVSLVGLPTPPAAAAPAYADNVVVIMVDGLRPDALKQAEVPTLDGLIKRGASTMKAQTVEPSLTLPAFASMMSGLPVDQHGVDWNEYDPPRGFIKSPTLFEIASFNGRKWGAAFLNKEKLLHVIKQDHQLLLNVCSINEQGCNAKKITGDVIDSYKTATEGKPALFVVQLADADAAGHDQGWMSKPYLKAVEEVDRAIGTLLKGFKDLGLYDRTTFIVTADHGGHAKTHGTSMAEDMTIPWIAAGPGIKAGYEIKRPVSLIDTAATIMRAFNITDYYVEWKSRPIEEIFVDRAGTPTPSGAAKPNR
;
A
#
# COMPACT_ATOMS: atom_id res chain seq x y z
N MET A 1 -62.16 37.15 56.53
CA MET A 1 -62.72 37.89 55.37
C MET A 1 -62.13 37.28 54.11
N PRO A 2 -62.91 36.97 53.05
CA PRO A 2 -64.23 36.34 53.02
C PRO A 2 -64.19 34.94 52.36
N ALA A 3 -65.27 34.18 52.59
CA ALA A 3 -65.59 32.90 51.95
C ALA A 3 -66.22 33.11 50.56
N LEU A 4 -66.25 32.06 49.72
CA LEU A 4 -67.30 31.84 48.72
C LEU A 4 -67.30 30.35 48.27
N CYS A 5 -68.39 29.65 48.64
CA CYS A 5 -69.18 28.64 47.90
C CYS A 5 -68.48 27.39 47.28
N ALA A 6 -69.05 26.18 47.23
CA ALA A 6 -70.36 25.64 47.60
C ALA A 6 -70.26 24.09 47.68
N HIS A 7 -71.06 23.50 48.59
CA HIS A 7 -71.65 22.14 48.70
C HIS A 7 -71.43 21.05 47.61
N PRO A 8 -71.77 19.76 47.89
CA PRO A 8 -71.56 18.93 49.10
C PRO A 8 -71.18 17.46 48.74
N ARG A 9 -70.91 16.65 49.77
CA ARG A 9 -70.74 15.17 49.75
C ARG A 9 -69.40 14.66 49.23
N GLU A 10 -68.43 14.46 50.12
CA GLU A 10 -67.71 13.18 50.20
C GLU A 10 -67.30 12.92 51.66
N VAL A 11 -67.49 11.68 52.09
CA VAL A 11 -67.22 11.17 53.44
C VAL A 11 -65.71 11.03 53.61
N CYS A 12 -65.13 11.72 54.58
CA CYS A 12 -63.71 11.59 54.91
C CYS A 12 -63.49 10.29 55.70
N MET A 13 -63.09 9.22 55.01
CA MET A 13 -62.72 7.94 55.62
C MET A 13 -61.23 7.97 55.95
N THR A 14 -60.90 8.05 57.24
CA THR A 14 -59.52 7.97 57.73
C THR A 14 -59.07 6.51 57.73
N VAL A 15 -58.22 6.14 56.77
CA VAL A 15 -57.54 4.84 56.78
C VAL A 15 -56.23 4.99 57.54
N ARG A 16 -56.17 4.39 58.74
CA ARG A 16 -54.90 4.15 59.44
C ARG A 16 -54.17 3.01 58.75
N VAL A 17 -53.01 3.28 58.15
CA VAL A 17 -52.12 2.23 57.63
C VAL A 17 -51.14 1.83 58.74
N SER A 18 -51.27 0.60 59.21
CA SER A 18 -50.40 -0.03 60.20
C SER A 18 -49.17 -0.65 59.54
N ALA A 19 -48.01 -0.41 60.17
CA ALA A 19 -46.88 -1.31 60.36
C ALA A 19 -46.19 -1.97 59.15
N GLN A 20 -44.95 -1.52 58.92
CA GLN A 20 -43.75 -2.33 58.79
C GLN A 20 -43.75 -3.50 57.78
N TRP A 21 -43.34 -3.22 56.53
CA TRP A 21 -42.81 -4.23 55.61
C TRP A 21 -41.28 -4.10 55.57
N TRP A 22 -40.57 -5.08 56.13
CA TRP A 22 -39.13 -5.23 55.95
C TRP A 22 -38.90 -5.85 54.57
N LEU A 23 -38.51 -5.04 53.58
CA LEU A 23 -37.99 -5.53 52.31
C LEU A 23 -36.61 -6.13 52.55
N THR A 24 -36.50 -7.46 52.51
CA THR A 24 -35.22 -8.15 52.37
C THR A 24 -34.78 -8.07 50.92
N PRO A 25 -33.61 -7.49 50.59
CA PRO A 25 -33.10 -7.53 49.24
C PRO A 25 -32.61 -8.94 48.95
N VAL A 26 -33.32 -9.68 48.09
CA VAL A 26 -32.79 -10.90 47.50
C VAL A 26 -31.76 -10.49 46.45
N LEU A 27 -30.48 -10.60 46.81
CA LEU A 27 -29.37 -10.54 45.86
C LEU A 27 -29.46 -11.75 44.93
N VAL A 28 -30.11 -11.57 43.77
CA VAL A 28 -29.98 -12.51 42.66
C VAL A 28 -28.60 -12.28 42.05
N SER A 29 -27.64 -13.12 42.43
CA SER A 29 -26.35 -13.23 41.77
C SER A 29 -26.58 -13.80 40.36
N VAL A 30 -26.81 -12.91 39.39
CA VAL A 30 -26.71 -13.25 37.98
C VAL A 30 -25.24 -13.56 37.73
N SER A 31 -24.92 -14.85 37.74
CA SER A 31 -23.63 -15.34 37.25
C SER A 31 -23.58 -14.98 35.77
N LEU A 32 -22.83 -13.94 35.43
CA LEU A 32 -22.43 -13.65 34.06
C LEU A 32 -21.63 -14.86 33.57
N VAL A 33 -22.34 -15.83 32.98
CA VAL A 33 -21.73 -16.85 32.13
C VAL A 33 -21.07 -16.07 31.00
N GLY A 34 -19.75 -15.91 31.10
CA GLY A 34 -18.96 -15.23 30.09
C GLY A 34 -19.21 -15.90 28.75
N LEU A 35 -19.90 -15.20 27.85
CA LEU A 35 -19.98 -15.61 26.46
C LEU A 35 -18.54 -15.71 25.95
N PRO A 36 -18.13 -16.86 25.36
CA PRO A 36 -16.80 -16.98 24.79
C PRO A 36 -16.64 -15.86 23.77
N THR A 37 -15.60 -15.05 23.94
CA THR A 37 -15.18 -14.07 22.94
C THR A 37 -14.98 -14.84 21.63
N PRO A 38 -15.63 -14.44 20.53
CA PRO A 38 -15.38 -15.07 19.26
C PRO A 38 -13.87 -14.98 18.98
N PRO A 39 -13.22 -16.07 18.52
CA PRO A 39 -11.81 -16.02 18.19
C PRO A 39 -11.59 -14.88 17.20
N ALA A 40 -10.55 -14.08 17.43
CA ALA A 40 -10.16 -13.02 16.51
C ALA A 40 -10.07 -13.62 15.11
N ALA A 41 -10.78 -13.02 14.15
CA ALA A 41 -10.78 -13.49 12.77
C ALA A 41 -9.33 -13.64 12.30
N ALA A 42 -8.98 -14.81 11.74
CA ALA A 42 -7.65 -15.05 11.24
C ALA A 42 -7.28 -13.95 10.22
N ALA A 43 -6.07 -13.42 10.31
CA ALA A 43 -5.60 -12.39 9.38
C ALA A 43 -5.77 -12.88 7.94
N PRO A 44 -6.23 -12.01 7.01
CA PRO A 44 -6.46 -12.44 5.64
C PRO A 44 -5.16 -12.94 5.00
N ALA A 45 -5.27 -14.00 4.21
CA ALA A 45 -4.13 -14.58 3.51
C ALA A 45 -3.71 -13.78 2.27
N TYR A 46 -4.61 -12.93 1.76
CA TYR A 46 -4.41 -12.12 0.57
C TYR A 46 -4.85 -10.69 0.82
N ALA A 47 -4.30 -9.77 0.04
CA ALA A 47 -4.60 -8.37 0.17
C ALA A 47 -5.87 -8.00 -0.62
N ASP A 48 -6.68 -7.13 -0.03
CA ASP A 48 -7.72 -6.44 -0.78
C ASP A 48 -7.13 -5.34 -1.63
N ASN A 49 -6.15 -4.64 -1.05
CA ASN A 49 -5.42 -3.53 -1.65
C ASN A 49 -3.91 -3.80 -1.69
N VAL A 50 -3.22 -3.28 -2.69
CA VAL A 50 -1.77 -3.22 -2.74
C VAL A 50 -1.34 -1.78 -3.01
N VAL A 51 -0.40 -1.29 -2.22
CA VAL A 51 0.20 0.04 -2.38
C VAL A 51 1.69 -0.15 -2.64
N VAL A 52 2.11 0.14 -3.87
CA VAL A 52 3.51 0.14 -4.28
C VAL A 52 4.03 1.57 -4.15
N ILE A 53 5.07 1.75 -3.36
CA ILE A 53 5.72 3.02 -3.08
C ILE A 53 7.11 2.95 -3.70
N MET A 54 7.26 3.60 -4.84
CA MET A 54 8.53 3.77 -5.52
C MET A 54 9.20 5.04 -5.01
N VAL A 55 10.25 4.91 -4.21
CA VAL A 55 11.08 6.04 -3.80
C VAL A 55 12.22 6.20 -4.79
N ASP A 56 12.13 7.22 -5.63
CA ASP A 56 13.06 7.50 -6.71
C ASP A 56 14.49 7.73 -6.16
N GLY A 57 15.49 7.06 -6.72
CA GLY A 57 16.89 7.25 -6.34
C GLY A 57 17.25 6.82 -4.91
N LEU A 58 16.43 5.99 -4.25
CA LEU A 58 16.68 5.53 -2.88
C LEU A 58 17.72 4.41 -2.82
N ARG A 59 18.86 4.69 -2.18
CA ARG A 59 19.88 3.68 -1.91
C ARG A 59 19.59 2.88 -0.63
N PRO A 60 19.86 1.57 -0.58
CA PRO A 60 19.67 0.76 0.62
C PRO A 60 20.52 1.19 1.81
N ASP A 61 21.73 1.70 1.58
CA ASP A 61 22.64 2.14 2.66
C ASP A 61 22.22 3.47 3.29
N ALA A 62 21.33 4.24 2.65
CA ALA A 62 20.70 5.42 3.25
C ALA A 62 19.84 5.05 4.47
N LEU A 63 19.17 3.89 4.45
CA LEU A 63 18.29 3.44 5.54
C LEU A 63 19.05 3.17 6.85
N LYS A 64 20.38 3.02 6.79
CA LYS A 64 21.23 2.84 7.99
C LYS A 64 21.72 4.18 8.58
N GLN A 65 21.64 5.26 7.80
CA GLN A 65 22.20 6.57 8.16
C GLN A 65 21.13 7.63 8.41
N ALA A 66 19.97 7.51 7.75
CA ALA A 66 18.81 8.36 7.95
C ALA A 66 17.90 7.82 9.06
N GLU A 67 17.17 8.71 9.73
CA GLU A 67 16.11 8.33 10.66
C GLU A 67 14.83 7.90 9.90
N VAL A 68 14.66 6.59 9.70
CA VAL A 68 13.56 6.01 8.89
C VAL A 68 12.64 5.05 9.68
N PRO A 69 12.01 5.49 10.77
CA PRO A 69 11.24 4.62 11.66
C PRO A 69 10.04 3.94 10.96
N THR A 70 9.48 4.54 9.91
CA THR A 70 8.38 3.94 9.16
C THR A 70 8.86 2.76 8.33
N LEU A 71 9.96 2.92 7.59
CA LEU A 71 10.59 1.85 6.82
C LEU A 71 11.13 0.74 7.74
N ASP A 72 11.74 1.10 8.87
CA ASP A 72 12.17 0.11 9.89
C ASP A 72 10.98 -0.70 10.42
N GLY A 73 9.84 -0.04 10.66
CA GLY A 73 8.59 -0.69 11.05
C GLY A 73 8.07 -1.66 9.98
N LEU A 74 8.14 -1.27 8.70
CA LEU A 74 7.79 -2.12 7.55
C LEU A 74 8.71 -3.34 7.44
N ILE A 75 10.02 -3.14 7.58
CA ILE A 75 11.04 -4.21 7.57
C ILE A 75 10.76 -5.21 8.70
N LYS A 76 10.55 -4.71 9.93
CA LYS A 76 10.32 -5.57 11.10
C LYS A 76 9.04 -6.40 10.98
N ARG A 77 7.98 -5.84 10.41
CA ARG A 77 6.67 -6.50 10.30
C ARG A 77 6.47 -7.26 8.99
N GLY A 78 7.44 -7.22 8.08
CA GLY A 78 7.35 -7.76 6.73
C GLY A 78 8.57 -8.55 6.31
N ALA A 79 8.72 -8.71 5.00
CA ALA A 79 9.86 -9.34 4.36
C ALA A 79 10.66 -8.29 3.56
N SER A 80 11.98 -8.39 3.56
CA SER A 80 12.81 -7.42 2.83
C SER A 80 14.16 -7.97 2.38
N THR A 81 14.73 -7.28 1.40
CA THR A 81 16.16 -7.34 1.05
C THR A 81 16.67 -5.94 0.77
N MET A 82 17.93 -5.70 1.16
CA MET A 82 18.67 -4.47 0.85
C MET A 82 19.63 -4.67 -0.34
N LYS A 83 19.40 -5.75 -1.10
CA LYS A 83 20.28 -6.21 -2.19
C LYS A 83 19.52 -6.47 -3.49
N ALA A 84 18.27 -5.99 -3.60
CA ALA A 84 17.54 -6.09 -4.85
C ALA A 84 18.27 -5.28 -5.94
N GLN A 85 18.10 -5.69 -7.19
CA GLN A 85 18.76 -5.06 -8.34
C GLN A 85 17.72 -4.43 -9.25
N THR A 86 17.99 -3.21 -9.72
CA THR A 86 17.22 -2.59 -10.79
C THR A 86 17.60 -3.16 -12.17
N VAL A 87 17.17 -2.49 -13.23
CA VAL A 87 17.44 -2.83 -14.63
C VAL A 87 18.49 -1.89 -15.23
N GLU A 88 19.10 -2.31 -16.32
CA GLU A 88 19.97 -1.44 -17.13
C GLU A 88 19.19 -0.88 -18.34
N PRO A 89 19.32 0.43 -18.64
CA PRO A 89 20.03 1.44 -17.85
C PRO A 89 19.27 1.79 -16.55
N SER A 90 20.00 2.11 -15.49
CA SER A 90 19.47 2.47 -14.15
C SER A 90 18.88 3.88 -14.12
N LEU A 91 17.90 4.10 -14.99
CA LEU A 91 17.20 5.36 -15.21
C LEU A 91 15.74 5.22 -14.81
N THR A 92 15.17 6.30 -14.28
CA THR A 92 13.79 6.36 -13.75
C THR A 92 12.74 5.75 -14.68
N LEU A 93 12.59 6.27 -15.91
CA LEU A 93 11.51 5.85 -16.80
C LEU A 93 11.65 4.39 -17.28
N PRO A 94 12.84 3.92 -17.73
CA PRO A 94 13.05 2.51 -18.07
C PRO A 94 12.80 1.57 -16.89
N ALA A 95 13.29 1.92 -15.69
CA ALA A 95 13.09 1.11 -14.49
C ALA A 95 11.62 1.09 -14.05
N PHE A 96 10.91 2.21 -14.11
CA PHE A 96 9.47 2.26 -13.83
C PHE A 96 8.68 1.42 -14.85
N ALA A 97 9.01 1.50 -16.13
CA ALA A 97 8.41 0.65 -17.17
C ALA A 97 8.66 -0.84 -16.90
N SER A 98 9.87 -1.20 -16.47
CA SER A 98 10.24 -2.57 -16.07
C SER A 98 9.47 -3.06 -14.85
N MET A 99 9.32 -2.23 -13.81
CA MET A 99 8.49 -2.55 -12.64
C MET A 99 7.03 -2.77 -13.03
N MET A 100 6.49 -1.88 -13.86
CA MET A 100 5.07 -1.87 -14.24
C MET A 100 4.72 -3.00 -15.21
N SER A 101 5.64 -3.38 -16.09
CA SER A 101 5.41 -4.41 -17.12
C SER A 101 6.01 -5.77 -16.78
N GLY A 102 6.82 -5.90 -15.73
CA GLY A 102 7.50 -7.16 -15.42
C GLY A 102 8.45 -7.66 -16.51
N LEU A 103 8.86 -6.78 -17.43
CA LEU A 103 9.74 -7.05 -18.56
C LEU A 103 11.05 -6.28 -18.40
N PRO A 104 12.16 -6.77 -18.97
CA PRO A 104 13.38 -5.97 -19.13
C PRO A 104 13.24 -4.91 -20.25
N VAL A 105 14.16 -3.95 -20.27
CA VAL A 105 14.15 -2.77 -21.16
C VAL A 105 14.12 -3.14 -22.64
N ASP A 106 14.90 -4.15 -23.04
CA ASP A 106 14.96 -4.65 -24.41
C ASP A 106 13.63 -5.25 -24.90
N GLN A 107 12.76 -5.70 -23.99
CA GLN A 107 11.46 -6.29 -24.33
C GLN A 107 10.30 -5.29 -24.27
N HIS A 108 10.28 -4.38 -23.29
CA HIS A 108 9.24 -3.34 -23.25
C HIS A 108 9.55 -2.12 -24.13
N GLY A 109 10.80 -1.94 -24.56
CA GLY A 109 11.23 -0.94 -25.53
C GLY A 109 11.21 0.52 -25.02
N VAL A 110 11.16 0.73 -23.71
CA VAL A 110 11.21 2.07 -23.10
C VAL A 110 12.63 2.34 -22.64
N ASP A 111 13.46 2.83 -23.57
CA ASP A 111 14.91 3.01 -23.44
C ASP A 111 15.34 4.47 -23.26
N TRP A 112 14.39 5.39 -23.06
CA TRP A 112 14.62 6.82 -22.88
C TRP A 112 14.21 7.28 -21.48
N ASN A 113 14.69 8.45 -21.04
CA ASN A 113 14.42 8.97 -19.69
C ASN A 113 13.87 10.40 -19.65
N GLU A 114 13.41 10.92 -20.78
CA GLU A 114 12.76 12.23 -20.86
C GLU A 114 11.26 12.11 -21.12
N TYR A 115 10.52 13.17 -20.83
CA TYR A 115 9.14 13.27 -21.30
C TYR A 115 9.16 13.65 -22.79
N ASP A 116 8.74 12.73 -23.65
CA ASP A 116 8.80 12.82 -25.11
C ASP A 116 7.49 12.30 -25.74
N PRO A 117 6.40 13.11 -25.74
CA PRO A 117 5.08 12.68 -26.20
C PRO A 117 5.05 11.98 -27.57
N PRO A 118 5.84 12.38 -28.59
CA PRO A 118 5.97 11.65 -29.85
C PRO A 118 6.32 10.16 -29.74
N ARG A 119 7.08 9.74 -28.71
CA ARG A 119 7.37 8.30 -28.48
C ARG A 119 6.14 7.51 -28.02
N GLY A 120 5.14 8.20 -27.49
CA GLY A 120 3.89 7.63 -27.01
C GLY A 120 4.08 6.70 -25.81
N PHE A 121 3.11 5.82 -25.58
CA PHE A 121 3.10 4.95 -24.40
C PHE A 121 3.82 3.62 -24.63
N ILE A 122 4.28 3.00 -23.54
CA ILE A 122 4.69 1.60 -23.47
C ILE A 122 3.67 0.71 -24.21
N LYS A 123 4.13 -0.25 -25.01
CA LYS A 123 3.23 -1.12 -25.78
C LYS A 123 2.76 -2.32 -24.98
N SER A 124 3.64 -2.91 -24.19
CA SER A 124 3.33 -4.05 -23.32
C SER A 124 2.22 -3.71 -22.31
N PRO A 125 1.40 -4.70 -21.91
CA PRO A 125 0.47 -4.54 -20.79
C PRO A 125 1.23 -4.25 -19.48
N THR A 126 0.69 -3.34 -18.65
CA THR A 126 1.21 -3.09 -17.31
C THR A 126 0.39 -3.83 -16.26
N LEU A 127 0.87 -3.81 -15.02
CA LEU A 127 0.18 -4.36 -13.86
C LEU A 127 -1.22 -3.78 -13.67
N PHE A 128 -1.53 -2.58 -14.18
CA PHE A 128 -2.90 -2.05 -14.13
C PHE A 128 -3.85 -2.83 -15.03
N GLU A 129 -3.48 -3.05 -16.30
CA GLU A 129 -4.28 -3.87 -17.21
C GLU A 129 -4.42 -5.28 -16.66
N ILE A 130 -3.33 -5.90 -16.19
CA ILE A 130 -3.37 -7.28 -15.70
C ILE A 130 -4.23 -7.43 -14.44
N ALA A 131 -4.11 -6.51 -13.47
CA ALA A 131 -4.92 -6.53 -12.26
C ALA A 131 -6.40 -6.25 -12.54
N SER A 132 -6.68 -5.34 -13.49
CA SER A 132 -8.04 -5.00 -13.89
C SER A 132 -8.73 -6.17 -14.60
N PHE A 133 -8.09 -6.73 -15.64
CA PHE A 133 -8.69 -7.79 -16.45
C PHE A 133 -8.87 -9.12 -15.69
N ASN A 134 -7.91 -9.49 -14.84
CA ASN A 134 -7.93 -10.82 -14.19
C ASN A 134 -8.49 -10.79 -12.76
N GLY A 135 -8.40 -9.65 -12.08
CA GLY A 135 -8.80 -9.52 -10.67
C GLY A 135 -9.91 -8.51 -10.40
N ARG A 136 -10.37 -7.77 -11.43
CA ARG A 136 -11.27 -6.62 -11.28
C ARG A 136 -10.74 -5.59 -10.27
N LYS A 137 -9.40 -5.47 -10.20
CA LYS A 137 -8.70 -4.56 -9.30
C LYS A 137 -8.40 -3.26 -10.05
N TRP A 138 -9.15 -2.21 -9.76
CA TRP A 138 -8.92 -0.91 -10.37
C TRP A 138 -7.68 -0.23 -9.81
N GLY A 139 -7.03 0.55 -10.66
CA GLY A 139 -5.76 1.19 -10.35
C GLY A 139 -5.90 2.64 -9.93
N ALA A 140 -4.89 3.14 -9.21
CA ALA A 140 -4.59 4.54 -9.08
C ALA A 140 -3.07 4.78 -9.18
N ALA A 141 -2.66 5.80 -9.90
CA ALA A 141 -1.27 6.22 -10.04
C ALA A 141 -1.10 7.66 -9.53
N PHE A 142 -0.10 7.87 -8.67
CA PHE A 142 0.28 9.16 -8.13
C PHE A 142 1.76 9.39 -8.41
N LEU A 143 2.07 10.36 -9.26
CA LEU A 143 3.40 10.51 -9.85
C LEU A 143 3.97 11.91 -9.58
N ASN A 144 5.22 11.97 -9.11
CA ASN A 144 5.99 13.20 -9.00
C ASN A 144 6.81 13.53 -10.26
N LYS A 145 6.94 12.61 -11.23
CA LYS A 145 7.67 12.85 -12.49
C LYS A 145 6.76 12.65 -13.70
N GLU A 146 6.56 13.70 -14.50
CA GLU A 146 5.69 13.69 -15.69
C GLU A 146 6.09 12.65 -16.74
N LYS A 147 7.38 12.38 -16.92
CA LYS A 147 7.87 11.36 -17.87
C LYS A 147 7.29 9.97 -17.64
N LEU A 148 6.86 9.65 -16.42
CA LEU A 148 6.23 8.38 -16.08
C LEU A 148 4.84 8.21 -16.73
N LEU A 149 4.25 9.28 -17.27
CA LEU A 149 3.05 9.21 -18.10
C LEU A 149 3.23 8.30 -19.33
N HIS A 150 4.46 8.11 -19.83
CA HIS A 150 4.74 7.13 -20.89
C HIS A 150 4.39 5.69 -20.53
N VAL A 151 4.24 5.37 -19.24
CA VAL A 151 3.89 4.03 -18.76
C VAL A 151 2.41 3.93 -18.39
N ILE A 152 1.73 5.06 -18.21
CA ILE A 152 0.33 5.11 -17.81
C ILE A 152 -0.57 5.27 -19.03
N LYS A 153 -1.27 4.20 -19.43
CA LYS A 153 -2.28 4.27 -20.49
C LYS A 153 -3.60 4.79 -19.93
N GLN A 154 -4.16 5.84 -20.54
CA GLN A 154 -5.38 6.52 -20.08
C GLN A 154 -6.70 5.88 -20.57
N ASP A 155 -6.68 4.65 -21.09
CA ASP A 155 -7.85 3.99 -21.70
C ASP A 155 -8.59 3.00 -20.77
N HIS A 156 -8.13 2.86 -19.52
CA HIS A 156 -8.74 1.99 -18.50
C HIS A 156 -9.20 2.80 -17.28
N GLN A 157 -10.11 2.23 -16.47
CA GLN A 157 -10.58 2.80 -15.18
C GLN A 157 -9.41 2.93 -14.20
N LEU A 158 -8.65 4.00 -14.36
CA LEU A 158 -7.41 4.32 -13.66
C LEU A 158 -7.51 5.75 -13.17
N LEU A 159 -7.43 5.93 -11.86
CA LEU A 159 -7.26 7.27 -11.29
C LEU A 159 -5.81 7.70 -11.50
N LEU A 160 -5.60 8.85 -12.12
CA LEU A 160 -4.26 9.41 -12.33
C LEU A 160 -4.17 10.77 -11.66
N ASN A 161 -3.16 10.93 -10.81
CA ASN A 161 -2.75 12.21 -10.25
C ASN A 161 -1.26 12.42 -10.55
N VAL A 162 -0.93 13.58 -11.11
CA VAL A 162 0.44 14.01 -11.33
C VAL A 162 0.63 15.33 -10.61
N CYS A 163 1.66 15.41 -9.79
CA CYS A 163 2.09 16.63 -9.10
C CYS A 163 3.59 16.72 -9.34
N SER A 164 4.05 17.44 -10.35
CA SER A 164 5.46 17.40 -10.78
C SER A 164 6.39 17.90 -9.67
N ILE A 165 7.51 17.24 -9.37
CA ILE A 165 8.47 17.67 -8.33
C ILE A 165 9.04 19.07 -8.57
N ASN A 166 8.96 19.55 -9.82
CA ASN A 166 9.35 20.89 -10.22
C ASN A 166 8.28 21.96 -9.93
N GLU A 167 7.06 21.55 -9.60
CA GLU A 167 5.95 22.43 -9.22
C GLU A 167 5.99 22.77 -7.72
N GLN A 168 5.63 24.01 -7.40
CA GLN A 168 5.61 24.47 -6.02
C GLN A 168 4.60 23.66 -5.18
N GLY A 169 5.09 23.05 -4.10
CA GLY A 169 4.26 22.29 -3.15
C GLY A 169 4.03 20.83 -3.53
N CYS A 170 4.55 20.38 -4.68
CA CYS A 170 4.58 18.97 -5.04
C CYS A 170 5.78 18.29 -4.41
N ASN A 171 5.53 17.44 -3.41
CA ASN A 171 6.52 16.68 -2.67
C ASN A 171 5.87 15.39 -2.13
N ALA A 172 6.66 14.54 -1.47
CA ALA A 172 6.15 13.28 -0.95
C ALA A 172 4.93 13.44 -0.01
N LYS A 173 4.91 14.50 0.81
CA LYS A 173 3.77 14.78 1.71
C LYS A 173 2.49 15.09 0.93
N LYS A 174 2.60 15.87 -0.15
CA LYS A 174 1.45 16.20 -1.02
C LYS A 174 0.92 14.96 -1.72
N ILE A 175 1.80 14.17 -2.35
CA ILE A 175 1.42 12.93 -3.04
C ILE A 175 0.74 11.94 -2.09
N THR A 176 1.32 11.70 -0.91
CA THR A 176 0.73 10.77 0.08
C THR A 176 -0.60 11.26 0.64
N GLY A 177 -0.78 12.58 0.79
CA GLY A 177 -2.07 13.20 1.13
C GLY A 177 -3.12 12.97 0.03
N ASP A 178 -2.75 13.21 -1.22
CA ASP A 178 -3.65 13.04 -2.38
C ASP A 178 -4.16 11.60 -2.52
N VAL A 179 -3.35 10.59 -2.16
CA VAL A 179 -3.79 9.17 -2.13
C VAL A 179 -4.93 8.97 -1.13
N ILE A 180 -4.82 9.56 0.06
CA ILE A 180 -5.85 9.43 1.10
C ILE A 180 -7.11 10.19 0.70
N ASP A 181 -6.94 11.39 0.14
CA ASP A 181 -8.06 12.23 -0.28
C ASP A 181 -8.81 11.62 -1.47
N SER A 182 -8.11 11.00 -2.42
CA SER A 182 -8.75 10.28 -3.53
C SER A 182 -9.66 9.15 -3.04
N TYR A 183 -9.26 8.44 -1.98
CA TYR A 183 -10.06 7.34 -1.43
C TYR A 183 -11.30 7.85 -0.67
N LYS A 184 -11.20 9.04 -0.05
CA LYS A 184 -12.32 9.68 0.66
C LYS A 184 -13.34 10.27 -0.30
N THR A 185 -12.90 10.82 -1.43
CA THR A 185 -13.75 11.54 -2.40
C THR A 185 -14.23 10.67 -3.55
N ALA A 186 -13.72 9.45 -3.70
CA ALA A 186 -14.12 8.52 -4.76
C ALA A 186 -15.64 8.24 -4.78
N THR A 187 -16.28 8.53 -5.92
CA THR A 187 -17.71 8.29 -6.19
C THR A 187 -17.97 7.16 -7.17
N GLU A 188 -17.01 6.81 -8.02
CA GLU A 188 -17.17 5.86 -9.12
C GLU A 188 -16.67 4.45 -8.81
N GLY A 189 -16.26 4.21 -7.56
CA GLY A 189 -15.57 2.99 -7.14
C GLY A 189 -14.20 3.33 -6.54
N LYS A 190 -13.63 2.39 -5.78
CA LYS A 190 -12.36 2.64 -5.07
C LYS A 190 -11.23 1.82 -5.68
N PRO A 191 -10.07 2.43 -5.95
CA PRO A 191 -8.91 1.70 -6.43
C PRO A 191 -8.45 0.67 -5.38
N ALA A 192 -7.97 -0.46 -5.86
CA ALA A 192 -7.38 -1.52 -5.05
C ALA A 192 -5.86 -1.61 -5.26
N LEU A 193 -5.35 -1.12 -6.39
CA LEU A 193 -3.92 -1.08 -6.69
C LEU A 193 -3.46 0.36 -6.79
N PHE A 194 -2.55 0.76 -5.91
CA PHE A 194 -1.98 2.09 -5.87
C PHE A 194 -0.51 2.02 -6.26
N VAL A 195 -0.10 2.84 -7.23
CA VAL A 195 1.31 3.08 -7.56
C VAL A 195 1.63 4.51 -7.20
N VAL A 196 2.52 4.69 -6.23
CA VAL A 196 2.89 5.97 -5.66
C VAL A 196 4.37 6.18 -5.91
N GLN A 197 4.73 7.17 -6.73
CA GLN A 197 6.11 7.53 -7.00
C GLN A 197 6.47 8.85 -6.29
N LEU A 198 7.55 8.81 -5.51
CA LEU A 198 8.04 9.90 -4.68
C LEU A 198 9.43 10.29 -5.17
N ALA A 199 9.62 11.53 -5.62
CA ALA A 199 10.84 11.96 -6.32
C ALA A 199 11.86 12.69 -5.44
N ASP A 200 11.52 12.98 -4.18
CA ASP A 200 12.26 13.92 -3.33
C ASP A 200 13.71 13.48 -3.08
N ALA A 201 13.95 12.18 -2.89
CA ALA A 201 15.30 11.64 -2.63
C ALA A 201 16.21 11.76 -3.86
N ASP A 202 15.73 11.38 -5.05
CA ASP A 202 16.45 11.57 -6.31
C ASP A 202 16.74 13.05 -6.61
N ALA A 203 15.75 13.93 -6.41
CA ALA A 203 15.93 15.37 -6.60
C ALA A 203 17.04 15.92 -5.70
N ALA A 204 17.07 15.52 -4.42
CA ALA A 204 18.15 15.87 -3.50
C ALA A 204 19.50 15.23 -3.89
N GLY A 205 19.47 14.02 -4.44
CA GLY A 205 20.64 13.32 -4.98
C GLY A 205 21.28 14.09 -6.13
N HIS A 206 20.49 14.56 -7.09
CA HIS A 206 20.97 15.41 -8.17
C HIS A 206 21.48 16.77 -7.69
N ASP A 207 20.76 17.43 -6.78
CA ASP A 207 21.11 18.78 -6.32
C ASP A 207 22.36 18.78 -5.43
N GLN A 208 22.42 17.88 -4.44
CA GLN A 208 23.42 17.92 -3.35
C GLN A 208 24.32 16.70 -3.29
N GLY A 209 23.97 15.64 -4.02
CA GLY A 209 24.72 14.41 -4.11
C GLY A 209 24.13 13.29 -3.28
N TRP A 210 24.14 12.07 -3.80
CA TRP A 210 23.74 10.87 -3.07
C TRP A 210 24.58 10.70 -1.81
N MET A 211 23.92 10.30 -0.72
CA MET A 211 24.50 10.15 0.63
C MET A 211 25.03 11.44 1.26
N SER A 212 24.76 12.61 0.68
CA SER A 212 24.97 13.90 1.34
C SER A 212 23.97 14.11 2.49
N LYS A 213 24.25 15.06 3.38
CA LYS A 213 23.30 15.41 4.46
C LYS A 213 21.92 15.85 3.92
N PRO A 214 21.81 16.68 2.86
CA PRO A 214 20.52 16.99 2.26
C PRO A 214 19.79 15.78 1.68
N TYR A 215 20.52 14.86 1.03
CA TYR A 215 19.94 13.60 0.54
C TYR A 215 19.35 12.75 1.67
N LEU A 216 20.12 12.52 2.75
CA LEU A 216 19.63 11.76 3.91
C LEU A 216 18.40 12.43 4.55
N LYS A 217 18.38 13.76 4.65
CA LYS A 217 17.22 14.49 5.13
C LYS A 217 16.00 14.31 4.23
N ALA A 218 16.18 14.31 2.91
CA ALA A 218 15.08 14.03 1.97
C ALA A 218 14.54 12.61 2.14
N VAL A 219 15.40 11.62 2.40
CA VAL A 219 14.98 10.24 2.75
C VAL A 219 14.15 10.21 4.03
N GLU A 220 14.52 10.97 5.07
CA GLU A 220 13.72 11.10 6.30
C GLU A 220 12.36 11.79 6.06
N GLU A 221 12.31 12.79 5.17
CA GLU A 221 11.06 13.46 4.77
C GLU A 221 10.13 12.52 4.02
N VAL A 222 10.68 11.69 3.12
CA VAL A 222 9.94 10.61 2.45
C VAL A 222 9.42 9.59 3.46
N ASP A 223 10.24 9.13 4.41
CA ASP A 223 9.79 8.20 5.46
C ASP A 223 8.58 8.76 6.24
N ARG A 224 8.63 10.04 6.64
CA ARG A 224 7.51 10.71 7.31
C ARG A 224 6.25 10.77 6.45
N ALA A 225 6.39 11.01 5.15
CA ALA A 225 5.28 10.99 4.21
C ALA A 225 4.66 9.59 4.09
N ILE A 226 5.49 8.55 3.97
CA ILE A 226 5.06 7.14 4.00
C ILE A 226 4.32 6.85 5.31
N GLY A 227 4.81 7.34 6.45
CA GLY A 227 4.14 7.19 7.75
C GLY A 227 2.75 7.82 7.77
N THR A 228 2.58 8.98 7.13
CA THR A 228 1.28 9.64 6.96
C THR A 228 0.34 8.81 6.09
N LEU A 229 0.85 8.23 5.00
CA LEU A 229 0.09 7.32 4.14
C LEU A 229 -0.39 6.09 4.91
N LEU A 230 0.52 5.41 5.63
CA LEU A 230 0.17 4.23 6.44
C LEU A 230 -0.87 4.56 7.50
N LYS A 231 -0.73 5.71 8.18
CA LYS A 231 -1.74 6.19 9.13
C LYS A 231 -3.08 6.44 8.45
N GLY A 232 -3.09 7.07 7.28
CA GLY A 232 -4.32 7.30 6.52
C GLY A 232 -5.04 6.00 6.15
N PHE A 233 -4.31 4.97 5.69
CA PHE A 233 -4.89 3.65 5.45
C PHE A 233 -5.43 2.99 6.73
N LYS A 234 -4.80 3.25 7.89
CA LYS A 234 -5.31 2.79 9.19
C LYS A 234 -6.60 3.49 9.59
N ASP A 235 -6.65 4.82 9.45
CA ASP A 235 -7.83 5.63 9.75
C ASP A 235 -9.02 5.27 8.82
N LEU A 236 -8.73 4.85 7.58
CA LEU A 236 -9.71 4.35 6.62
C LEU A 236 -10.13 2.89 6.86
N GLY A 237 -9.54 2.19 7.84
CA GLY A 237 -9.83 0.77 8.12
C GLY A 237 -9.29 -0.20 7.06
N LEU A 238 -8.32 0.21 6.25
CA LEU A 238 -7.76 -0.58 5.13
C LEU A 238 -6.44 -1.25 5.47
N TYR A 239 -5.72 -0.77 6.48
CA TYR A 239 -4.34 -1.15 6.77
C TYR A 239 -4.14 -2.67 6.89
N ASP A 240 -4.98 -3.36 7.65
CA ASP A 240 -4.87 -4.81 7.88
C ASP A 240 -5.26 -5.66 6.67
N ARG A 241 -5.81 -5.04 5.62
CA ARG A 241 -6.15 -5.69 4.34
C ARG A 241 -5.30 -5.17 3.18
N THR A 242 -4.26 -4.40 3.48
CA THR A 242 -3.40 -3.76 2.47
C THR A 242 -1.99 -4.32 2.56
N THR A 243 -1.46 -4.73 1.41
CA THR A 243 -0.02 -4.99 1.27
C THR A 243 0.68 -3.71 0.84
N PHE A 244 1.69 -3.31 1.59
CA PHE A 244 2.58 -2.20 1.23
C PHE A 244 3.88 -2.78 0.69
N ILE A 245 4.29 -2.34 -0.49
CA ILE A 245 5.59 -2.66 -1.09
C ILE A 245 6.35 -1.34 -1.23
N VAL A 246 7.57 -1.27 -0.70
CA VAL A 246 8.47 -0.12 -0.87
C VAL A 246 9.70 -0.59 -1.63
N THR A 247 10.06 0.12 -2.70
CA THR A 247 11.25 -0.15 -3.51
C THR A 247 11.80 1.15 -4.10
N ALA A 248 12.93 1.06 -4.80
CA ALA A 248 13.48 2.13 -5.62
C ALA A 248 13.62 1.68 -7.08
N ASP A 249 13.71 2.65 -7.98
CA ASP A 249 13.94 2.47 -9.41
C ASP A 249 15.43 2.46 -9.73
N HIS A 250 16.24 3.15 -8.95
CA HIS A 250 17.70 3.10 -8.94
C HIS A 250 18.24 3.68 -7.62
N GLY A 251 19.55 3.58 -7.44
CA GLY A 251 20.30 4.38 -6.47
C GLY A 251 21.01 5.55 -7.16
N GLY A 252 22.26 5.84 -6.80
CA GLY A 252 23.03 6.90 -7.43
C GLY A 252 24.37 7.18 -6.75
N HIS A 253 25.23 7.93 -7.43
CA HIS A 253 26.58 8.26 -6.99
C HIS A 253 26.94 9.69 -7.37
N ALA A 254 27.76 10.34 -6.54
CA ALA A 254 28.01 11.78 -6.69
C ALA A 254 26.68 12.52 -6.89
N LYS A 255 26.46 13.19 -8.03
CA LYS A 255 25.21 13.87 -8.40
C LYS A 255 24.52 13.28 -9.64
N THR A 256 24.76 11.99 -9.93
CA THR A 256 24.23 11.33 -11.13
C THR A 256 23.90 9.86 -10.87
N HIS A 257 23.27 9.24 -11.85
CA HIS A 257 22.91 7.83 -11.89
C HIS A 257 22.78 7.38 -13.36
N GLY A 258 22.42 6.12 -13.62
CA GLY A 258 22.28 5.58 -14.98
C GLY A 258 23.45 4.72 -15.43
N THR A 259 24.33 4.33 -14.51
CA THR A 259 25.49 3.47 -14.75
C THR A 259 25.26 2.05 -14.21
N SER A 260 26.19 1.15 -14.49
CA SER A 260 26.21 -0.22 -13.94
C SER A 260 26.90 -0.29 -12.56
N MET A 261 27.23 0.85 -11.95
CA MET A 261 27.82 0.86 -10.61
C MET A 261 26.85 0.30 -9.57
N ALA A 262 27.40 -0.38 -8.56
CA ALA A 262 26.59 -1.00 -7.53
C ALA A 262 25.72 0.02 -6.78
N GLU A 263 26.21 1.26 -6.62
CA GLU A 263 25.43 2.36 -6.03
C GLU A 263 24.19 2.76 -6.84
N ASP A 264 24.20 2.58 -8.16
CA ASP A 264 23.06 2.88 -9.04
C ASP A 264 22.12 1.69 -9.16
N MET A 265 22.69 0.48 -9.17
CA MET A 265 21.96 -0.75 -9.46
C MET A 265 21.27 -1.37 -8.23
N THR A 266 21.82 -1.17 -7.04
CA THR A 266 21.32 -1.82 -5.82
C THR A 266 20.23 -0.97 -5.14
N ILE A 267 19.06 -1.57 -4.95
CA ILE A 267 17.84 -0.92 -4.44
C ILE A 267 17.28 -1.68 -3.23
N PRO A 268 16.59 -1.00 -2.30
CA PRO A 268 15.85 -1.68 -1.25
C PRO A 268 14.59 -2.31 -1.84
N TRP A 269 14.16 -3.44 -1.30
CA TRP A 269 12.86 -4.03 -1.61
C TRP A 269 12.23 -4.55 -0.32
N ILE A 270 11.08 -4.02 0.06
CA ILE A 270 10.39 -4.27 1.33
C ILE A 270 8.92 -4.55 1.03
N ALA A 271 8.34 -5.59 1.63
CA ALA A 271 6.91 -5.85 1.54
C ALA A 271 6.32 -6.24 2.91
N ALA A 272 5.17 -5.67 3.26
CA ALA A 272 4.48 -5.95 4.52
C ALA A 272 2.96 -5.91 4.34
N GLY A 273 2.26 -6.94 4.81
CA GLY A 273 0.81 -7.02 4.68
C GLY A 273 0.25 -8.43 4.87
N PRO A 274 -1.04 -8.63 4.54
CA PRO A 274 -1.71 -9.93 4.54
C PRO A 274 -0.88 -11.05 3.90
N GLY A 275 -0.70 -12.15 4.62
CA GLY A 275 -0.01 -13.33 4.12
C GLY A 275 1.52 -13.21 3.94
N ILE A 276 2.15 -12.10 4.34
CA ILE A 276 3.61 -11.90 4.26
C ILE A 276 4.28 -12.24 5.60
N LYS A 277 5.38 -12.98 5.57
CA LYS A 277 6.20 -13.33 6.74
C LYS A 277 6.75 -12.07 7.40
N ALA A 278 6.64 -11.98 8.73
CA ALA A 278 7.20 -10.88 9.50
C ALA A 278 8.68 -11.11 9.84
N GLY A 279 9.50 -10.06 9.71
CA GLY A 279 10.93 -10.08 10.01
C GLY A 279 11.75 -11.00 9.09
N TYR A 280 11.26 -11.29 7.89
CA TYR A 280 11.89 -12.24 6.98
C TYR A 280 12.89 -11.58 6.05
N GLU A 281 14.16 -11.98 6.13
CA GLU A 281 15.17 -11.55 5.15
C GLU A 281 15.07 -12.43 3.90
N ILE A 282 14.77 -11.80 2.76
CA ILE A 282 14.67 -12.45 1.45
C ILE A 282 16.07 -12.95 1.04
N LYS A 283 16.15 -14.26 0.75
CA LYS A 283 17.39 -14.98 0.47
C LYS A 283 17.65 -15.13 -1.03
N ARG A 284 16.59 -15.21 -1.85
CA ARG A 284 16.78 -15.25 -3.31
C ARG A 284 17.25 -13.88 -3.85
N PRO A 285 17.98 -13.86 -4.99
CA PRO A 285 18.13 -12.63 -5.75
C PRO A 285 16.76 -12.05 -6.15
N VAL A 286 16.62 -10.74 -6.02
CA VAL A 286 15.41 -10.00 -6.39
C VAL A 286 15.79 -9.00 -7.47
N SER A 287 15.02 -8.97 -8.55
CA SER A 287 15.06 -7.89 -9.54
C SER A 287 13.84 -7.01 -9.39
N LEU A 288 13.95 -5.73 -9.74
CA LEU A 288 12.83 -4.80 -9.78
C LEU A 288 11.63 -5.34 -10.57
N ILE A 289 11.88 -6.10 -11.65
CA ILE A 289 10.82 -6.70 -12.47
C ILE A 289 9.95 -7.69 -11.68
N ASP A 290 10.47 -8.34 -10.63
CA ASP A 290 9.75 -9.33 -9.81
C ASP A 290 8.60 -8.69 -9.01
N THR A 291 8.58 -7.37 -8.90
CA THR A 291 7.54 -6.61 -8.21
C THR A 291 6.16 -6.86 -8.83
N ALA A 292 6.06 -6.88 -10.17
CA ALA A 292 4.79 -7.04 -10.88
C ALA A 292 4.06 -8.36 -10.53
N ALA A 293 4.76 -9.50 -10.66
CA ALA A 293 4.19 -10.81 -10.33
C ALA A 293 3.97 -10.97 -8.82
N THR A 294 4.80 -10.35 -7.98
CA THR A 294 4.61 -10.37 -6.52
C THR A 294 3.33 -9.64 -6.10
N ILE A 295 2.96 -8.54 -6.78
CA ILE A 295 1.68 -7.86 -6.58
C ILE A 295 0.51 -8.75 -6.97
N MET A 296 0.58 -9.42 -8.13
CA MET A 296 -0.48 -10.35 -8.56
C MET A 296 -0.65 -11.48 -7.54
N ARG A 297 0.46 -12.03 -7.05
CA ARG A 297 0.48 -13.06 -6.01
C ARG A 297 -0.12 -12.57 -4.67
N ALA A 298 0.09 -11.30 -4.30
CA ALA A 298 -0.52 -10.71 -3.11
C ALA A 298 -2.05 -10.56 -3.25
N PHE A 299 -2.56 -10.32 -4.46
CA PHE A 299 -3.99 -10.31 -4.77
C PHE A 299 -4.61 -11.70 -4.98
N ASN A 300 -3.82 -12.77 -4.97
CA ASN A 300 -4.22 -14.11 -5.42
C ASN A 300 -4.67 -14.16 -6.89
N ILE A 301 -4.14 -13.29 -7.73
CA ILE A 301 -4.28 -13.36 -9.19
C ILE A 301 -3.15 -14.26 -9.66
N THR A 302 -3.46 -15.49 -10.04
CA THR A 302 -2.47 -16.53 -10.40
C THR A 302 -2.62 -17.02 -11.83
N ASP A 303 -3.83 -16.91 -12.40
CA ASP A 303 -4.13 -17.27 -13.79
C ASP A 303 -4.12 -16.01 -14.66
N TYR A 304 -2.93 -15.61 -15.12
CA TYR A 304 -2.77 -14.54 -16.11
C TYR A 304 -1.67 -14.93 -17.12
N TYR A 305 -1.98 -14.81 -18.40
CA TYR A 305 -1.09 -15.21 -19.49
C TYR A 305 -0.50 -13.97 -20.15
N VAL A 306 0.72 -13.63 -19.75
CA VAL A 306 1.49 -12.51 -20.27
C VAL A 306 2.93 -12.96 -20.47
N GLU A 307 3.65 -12.33 -21.39
CA GLU A 307 5.04 -12.67 -21.68
C GLU A 307 6.03 -12.19 -20.59
N TRP A 308 5.54 -11.87 -19.39
CA TRP A 308 6.36 -11.34 -18.28
C TRP A 308 7.54 -12.24 -17.97
N LYS A 309 8.67 -11.61 -17.68
CA LYS A 309 9.86 -12.26 -17.11
C LYS A 309 9.85 -12.21 -15.57
N SER A 310 9.01 -11.34 -15.01
CA SER A 310 8.70 -11.22 -13.59
C SER A 310 8.35 -12.57 -12.95
N ARG A 311 8.92 -12.84 -11.78
CA ARG A 311 8.55 -14.00 -10.96
C ARG A 311 8.13 -13.54 -9.57
N PRO A 312 7.04 -14.09 -9.01
CA PRO A 312 6.66 -13.75 -7.65
C PRO A 312 7.78 -14.17 -6.68
N ILE A 313 8.08 -13.33 -5.70
CA ILE A 313 9.02 -13.65 -4.63
C ILE A 313 8.31 -14.58 -3.63
N GLU A 314 8.06 -15.83 -4.02
CA GLU A 314 7.19 -16.76 -3.28
C GLU A 314 7.62 -16.98 -1.82
N GLU A 315 8.92 -16.92 -1.53
CA GLU A 315 9.44 -17.17 -0.19
C GLU A 315 8.97 -16.17 0.88
N ILE A 316 8.41 -15.01 0.50
CA ILE A 316 7.86 -14.05 1.48
C ILE A 316 6.48 -14.45 1.96
N PHE A 317 5.75 -15.27 1.21
CA PHE A 317 4.38 -15.63 1.55
C PHE A 317 4.36 -16.80 2.53
N VAL A 318 3.40 -16.80 3.45
CA VAL A 318 3.13 -17.97 4.29
C VAL A 318 2.34 -19.00 3.47
N ASP A 319 2.88 -20.20 3.33
CA ASP A 319 2.21 -21.30 2.64
C ASP A 319 0.93 -21.71 3.40
N ARG A 320 -0.12 -22.01 2.64
CA ARG A 320 -1.36 -22.54 3.20
C ARG A 320 -1.12 -23.96 3.70
N ALA A 321 -1.30 -24.17 4.99
CA ALA A 321 -1.74 -25.49 5.45
C ALA A 321 -3.17 -25.72 4.91
N GLY A 322 -3.30 -26.52 3.84
CA GLY A 322 -4.51 -27.31 3.58
C GLY A 322 -5.63 -26.70 2.72
N THR A 323 -5.37 -26.27 1.49
CA THR A 323 -6.43 -26.25 0.46
C THR A 323 -5.92 -27.00 -0.76
N PRO A 324 -6.50 -28.17 -1.13
CA PRO A 324 -6.09 -28.88 -2.33
C PRO A 324 -6.31 -27.98 -3.54
N THR A 325 -5.27 -27.80 -4.35
CA THR A 325 -5.40 -27.32 -5.72
C THR A 325 -6.45 -28.20 -6.40
N PRO A 326 -7.50 -27.65 -7.04
CA PRO A 326 -8.37 -28.46 -7.88
C PRO A 326 -7.49 -29.06 -8.97
N SER A 327 -7.23 -30.37 -8.89
CA SER A 327 -6.59 -31.11 -9.96
C SER A 327 -7.40 -30.89 -11.22
N GLY A 328 -6.71 -30.55 -12.31
CA GLY A 328 -7.29 -30.11 -13.58
C GLY A 328 -8.58 -30.82 -13.96
N ALA A 329 -9.62 -30.03 -14.21
CA ALA A 329 -10.76 -30.48 -14.97
C ALA A 329 -10.25 -30.87 -16.37
N ALA A 330 -10.32 -32.16 -16.66
CA ALA A 330 -10.10 -32.69 -17.99
C ALA A 330 -10.96 -31.91 -19.00
N LYS A 331 -10.33 -31.40 -20.06
CA LYS A 331 -11.05 -30.82 -21.19
C LYS A 331 -12.03 -31.86 -21.74
N PRO A 332 -13.32 -31.53 -21.91
CA PRO A 332 -14.20 -32.40 -22.67
C PRO A 332 -13.78 -32.36 -24.14
N ASN A 333 -13.51 -33.54 -24.70
CA ASN A 333 -13.40 -33.72 -26.15
C ASN A 333 -14.74 -33.34 -26.79
N ARG A 334 -14.73 -32.32 -27.64
CA ARG A 334 -15.50 -32.22 -28.89
C ARG A 334 -14.98 -31.08 -29.74
#